data_AF-A0A953DVE6-F1
#
_entry.id   AF-A0A953DVE6-F1
#
_cell.length_a   1.000
_cell.length_b   1.000
_cell.length_c   1.000
_cell.angle_alpha   90.00
_cell.angle_beta   90.00
_cell.angle_gamma   90.00
#
_symmetry.space_group_name_H-M   'P 1'
#
loop_
_entity.id
_entity.type
_entity.pdbx_description
1 polymer ?
#
loop_
_entity_poly.entity_id
_entity_poly.type
_entity_poly.pdbx_seq_one_letter_code
_entity_poly.pdbx_strand_id
1 'polypeptide(L)'
;MFEHRTHPVLSRPLFFRRVGRALLLAFAVIGAALAIGVLGYHLLGGLGWLDAVLNASMILAGMGPVDRVDSAAAKVFASLYALLSGLVFIGTAGVLAAPWLHRLLHMIHADAVAAGGVVGV
;
A
#
# COMPACT_ATOMS: atom_id res chain seq x y z
N MET A 1 -15.98 5.72 19.38
CA MET A 1 -17.41 5.70 19.70
C MET A 1 -18.01 4.50 18.97
N PHE A 2 -18.43 3.49 19.74
CA PHE A 2 -18.68 2.13 19.29
C PHE A 2 -20.02 2.00 18.57
N GLU A 3 -20.05 1.33 17.41
CA GLU A 3 -21.28 1.07 16.65
C GLU A 3 -21.60 -0.43 16.60
N HIS A 4 -22.88 -0.75 16.79
CA HIS A 4 -23.46 -2.05 17.11
C HIS A 4 -23.51 -3.03 15.93
N ARG A 5 -23.61 -4.33 16.27
CA ARG A 5 -23.54 -5.53 15.43
C ARG A 5 -24.66 -5.73 14.39
N THR A 6 -25.37 -4.69 13.96
CA THR A 6 -26.58 -4.79 13.10
C THR A 6 -26.67 -3.73 11.99
N HIS A 7 -25.54 -3.16 11.55
CA HIS A 7 -25.60 -2.21 10.44
C HIS A 7 -25.73 -2.93 9.08
N PRO A 8 -26.74 -2.59 8.26
CA PRO A 8 -26.91 -3.14 6.93
C PRO A 8 -25.70 -2.79 6.07
N VAL A 9 -25.37 -3.67 5.12
CA VAL A 9 -24.27 -3.56 4.16
C VAL A 9 -24.09 -2.10 3.75
N LEU A 10 -22.95 -1.49 4.13
CA LEU A 10 -22.68 -0.06 3.97
C LEU A 10 -23.18 0.44 2.61
N SER A 11 -23.98 1.50 2.58
CA SER A 11 -24.52 2.06 1.35
C SER A 11 -23.39 2.35 0.36
N ARG A 12 -23.57 1.93 -0.91
CA ARG A 12 -22.60 2.08 -2.01
C ARG A 12 -21.80 3.40 -2.01
N PRO A 13 -22.39 4.59 -1.76
CA PRO A 13 -21.63 5.86 -1.72
C PRO A 13 -20.61 5.97 -0.58
N LEU A 14 -20.88 5.42 0.61
CA LEU A 14 -19.93 5.45 1.74
C LEU A 14 -18.75 4.51 1.50
N PHE A 15 -18.98 3.41 0.80
CA PHE A 15 -17.92 2.49 0.35
C PHE A 15 -16.98 3.17 -0.64
N PHE A 16 -17.50 3.84 -1.68
CA PHE A 16 -16.66 4.59 -2.62
C PHE A 16 -15.86 5.70 -1.96
N ARG A 17 -16.43 6.39 -0.95
CA ARG A 17 -15.67 7.38 -0.16
C ARG A 17 -14.53 6.75 0.63
N ARG A 18 -14.72 5.55 1.17
CA ARG A 18 -13.67 4.81 1.90
C ARG A 18 -12.56 4.35 0.96
N VAL A 19 -12.92 3.81 -0.21
CA VAL A 19 -11.97 3.44 -1.26
C VAL A 19 -11.20 4.67 -1.76
N GLY A 20 -11.88 5.79 -2.02
CA GLY A 20 -11.24 7.03 -2.46
C GLY A 20 -10.23 7.57 -1.45
N ARG A 21 -10.53 7.51 -0.15
CA ARG A 21 -9.57 7.89 0.91
C ARG A 21 -8.38 6.93 0.99
N ALA A 22 -8.62 5.63 0.86
CA ALA A 22 -7.54 4.63 0.86
C ALA A 22 -6.61 4.83 -0.35
N LEU A 23 -7.17 5.10 -1.53
CA LEU A 23 -6.41 5.46 -2.73
C LEU A 23 -5.61 6.74 -2.54
N LEU A 24 -6.22 7.81 -2.02
CA LEU A 24 -5.52 9.08 -1.78
C LEU A 24 -4.34 8.89 -0.81
N LEU A 25 -4.56 8.16 0.29
CA LEU A 25 -3.49 7.84 1.24
C LEU A 25 -2.38 7.01 0.59
N ALA A 26 -2.75 5.99 -0.20
CA ALA A 26 -1.80 5.17 -0.94
C ALA A 26 -0.94 5.99 -1.91
N PHE A 27 -1.56 6.86 -2.71
CA PHE A 27 -0.86 7.76 -3.62
C PHE A 27 0.05 8.74 -2.88
N ALA A 28 -0.38 9.29 -1.74
CA ALA A 28 0.44 10.19 -0.94
C ALA A 28 1.69 9.47 -0.39
N VAL A 29 1.52 8.26 0.15
CA VAL A 29 2.63 7.45 0.70
C VAL A 29 3.60 7.03 -0.41
N ILE A 30 3.09 6.51 -1.54
CA ILE A 30 3.91 6.12 -2.70
C ILE A 30 4.65 7.34 -3.25
N GLY A 31 3.96 8.48 -3.42
CA GLY A 31 4.55 9.71 -3.92
C GLY A 31 5.69 10.23 -3.03
N ALA A 32 5.51 10.21 -1.71
CA ALA A 32 6.56 10.58 -0.77
C ALA A 32 7.76 9.62 -0.82
N ALA A 33 7.50 8.31 -0.84
CA ALA A 33 8.56 7.31 -0.95
C ALA A 33 9.32 7.41 -2.28
N LEU A 34 8.62 7.68 -3.38
CA LEU A 34 9.23 7.89 -4.68
C LEU A 34 10.09 9.16 -4.70
N ALA A 35 9.59 10.28 -4.15
CA ALA A 35 10.35 11.52 -4.07
C ALA A 35 11.65 11.35 -3.28
N ILE A 36 11.61 10.65 -2.14
CA ILE A 36 12.81 10.30 -1.35
C ILE A 36 13.79 9.48 -2.20
N GLY A 37 13.29 8.46 -2.91
CA GLY A 37 14.09 7.62 -3.80
C GLY A 37 14.79 8.42 -4.89
N VAL A 38 14.03 9.23 -5.63
CA VAL A 38 14.51 10.08 -6.72
C VAL A 38 15.61 11.02 -6.25
N LEU A 39 15.38 11.72 -5.12
CA LEU A 39 16.36 12.66 -4.59
C LEU A 39 17.63 11.94 -4.14
N GLY A 40 17.52 10.79 -3.47
CA GLY A 40 18.71 10.05 -3.05
C GLY A 40 19.51 9.48 -4.22
N TYR A 41 18.84 8.95 -5.25
CA TYR A 41 19.51 8.47 -6.46
C TYR A 41 20.15 9.60 -7.28
N HIS A 42 19.50 10.75 -7.36
CA HIS A 42 20.06 11.91 -8.04
C HIS A 42 21.27 12.49 -7.29
N LEU A 43 21.15 12.67 -5.96
CA LEU A 43 22.18 13.35 -5.16
C LEU A 43 23.36 12.43 -4.76
N LEU A 44 23.09 11.17 -4.38
CA LEU A 44 24.11 10.24 -3.89
C LEU A 44 24.62 9.30 -5.00
N GLY A 45 23.74 8.95 -5.94
CA GLY A 45 24.04 8.09 -7.08
C GLY A 45 24.52 8.84 -8.33
N GLY A 46 24.30 10.16 -8.41
CA GLY A 46 24.67 10.96 -9.58
C GLY A 46 23.87 10.63 -10.84
N LEU A 47 22.73 9.93 -10.70
CA LEU A 47 21.87 9.56 -11.81
C LEU A 47 21.12 10.77 -12.36
N GLY A 48 20.82 10.79 -13.67
CA GLY A 48 19.90 11.77 -14.24
C GLY A 48 18.51 11.68 -13.61
N TRP A 49 17.71 12.73 -13.67
CA TRP A 49 16.37 12.75 -13.05
C TRP A 49 15.47 11.59 -13.51
N LEU A 50 15.50 11.28 -14.81
CA LEU A 50 14.68 10.22 -15.38
C LEU A 50 15.13 8.83 -14.89
N ASP A 51 16.45 8.60 -14.85
CA ASP A 51 17.04 7.35 -14.36
C ASP A 51 16.82 7.19 -12.85
N ALA A 52 16.91 8.29 -12.10
CA ALA A 52 16.60 8.30 -10.66
C ALA A 52 15.13 7.92 -10.40
N VAL A 53 14.18 8.43 -11.20
CA VAL A 53 12.76 8.03 -11.14
C VAL A 53 12.60 6.56 -11.48
N LEU A 54 13.26 6.07 -12.54
CA LEU A 54 13.19 4.67 -12.94
C LEU A 54 13.70 3.75 -11.83
N ASN A 55 14.90 4.00 -11.30
CA ASN A 55 15.50 3.17 -10.25
C ASN A 55 14.70 3.22 -8.93
N ALA A 56 14.24 4.40 -8.53
CA ALA A 56 13.39 4.56 -7.36
C ALA A 56 12.06 3.78 -7.51
N SER A 57 11.41 3.89 -8.67
CA SER A 57 10.15 3.20 -8.96
C SER A 57 10.32 1.69 -8.96
N MET A 58 11.42 1.19 -9.52
CA MET A 58 11.71 -0.24 -9.58
C MET A 58 11.87 -0.84 -8.18
N ILE A 59 12.66 -0.19 -7.31
CA ILE A 59 12.81 -0.63 -5.91
C ILE A 59 11.51 -0.50 -5.14
N LEU A 60 10.76 0.58 -5.34
CA LEU A 60 9.46 0.77 -4.69
C LEU A 60 8.44 -0.30 -5.10
N ALA A 61 8.54 -0.82 -6.32
CA ALA A 61 7.75 -1.94 -6.81
C ALA A 61 8.28 -3.33 -6.40
N GLY A 62 9.40 -3.40 -5.68
CA GLY A 62 10.03 -4.64 -5.21
C GLY A 62 11.02 -5.28 -6.19
N MET A 63 11.35 -4.62 -7.29
CA MET A 63 12.39 -5.04 -8.23
C MET A 63 13.72 -4.37 -7.90
N GLY A 64 14.83 -4.93 -8.37
CA GLY A 64 16.15 -4.31 -8.19
C GLY A 64 16.31 -3.00 -8.99
N PRO A 65 17.34 -2.19 -8.67
CA PRO A 65 17.72 -1.06 -9.51
C PRO A 65 18.14 -1.55 -10.90
N VAL A 66 17.86 -0.73 -11.91
CA VAL A 66 18.21 -0.99 -13.32
C VAL A 66 19.67 -0.63 -13.56
N ASP A 67 20.09 0.52 -13.02
CA ASP A 67 21.44 1.03 -13.18
C ASP A 67 22.38 0.54 -12.07
N ARG A 68 23.67 0.47 -12.39
CA ARG A 68 24.69 0.08 -11.43
C ARG A 68 24.85 1.18 -10.39
N VAL A 69 24.82 0.78 -9.13
CA VAL A 69 25.08 1.66 -7.99
C VAL A 69 26.55 1.52 -7.60
N ASP A 70 27.39 2.45 -8.05
CA ASP A 70 28.84 2.33 -7.89
C ASP A 70 29.38 2.95 -6.59
N SER A 71 28.79 4.08 -6.17
CA SER A 71 29.24 4.84 -4.99
C SER A 71 28.88 4.14 -3.67
N ALA A 72 29.78 4.18 -2.68
CA ALA A 72 29.54 3.58 -1.37
C ALA A 72 28.32 4.22 -0.66
N ALA A 73 28.19 5.54 -0.74
CA ALA A 73 27.05 6.27 -0.18
C ALA A 73 25.73 5.87 -0.87
N ALA A 74 25.75 5.72 -2.20
CA ALA A 74 24.58 5.30 -2.97
C ALA A 74 24.19 3.84 -2.67
N LYS A 75 25.15 2.95 -2.42
CA LYS A 75 24.88 1.57 -2.00
C LYS A 75 24.16 1.52 -0.65
N VAL A 76 24.68 2.25 0.35
CA VAL A 76 24.04 2.35 1.68
C VAL A 76 22.63 2.93 1.54
N PHE A 77 22.48 4.01 0.76
CA PHE A 77 21.17 4.58 0.48
C PHE A 77 20.23 3.57 -0.17
N ALA A 78 20.65 2.90 -1.25
CA ALA A 78 19.84 1.92 -1.97
C ALA A 78 19.41 0.76 -1.06
N SER A 79 20.28 0.29 -0.16
CA SER A 79 19.93 -0.75 0.81
C SER A 79 18.86 -0.29 1.80
N LEU A 80 19.00 0.89 2.40
CA LEU A 80 18.01 1.44 3.32
C LEU A 80 16.69 1.76 2.60
N TYR A 81 16.79 2.33 1.41
CA TYR A 81 15.66 2.64 0.56
C TYR A 81 14.88 1.39 0.16
N ALA A 82 15.56 0.28 -0.16
CA ALA A 82 14.92 -0.98 -0.47
C ALA A 82 14.14 -1.57 0.72
N LEU A 83 14.69 -1.50 1.93
CA LEU A 83 13.99 -1.95 3.14
C LEU A 83 12.73 -1.11 3.42
N LEU A 84 12.86 0.22 3.35
CA LEU A 84 11.74 1.14 3.49
C LEU A 84 10.67 0.89 2.42
N SER A 85 11.11 0.76 1.16
CA SER A 85 10.26 0.53 0.00
C SER A 85 9.47 -0.76 0.10
N GLY A 86 10.09 -1.86 0.55
CA GLY A 86 9.38 -3.11 0.80
C GLY A 86 8.25 -2.96 1.83
N LEU A 87 8.50 -2.22 2.91
CA LEU A 87 7.48 -1.95 3.92
C LEU A 87 6.36 -1.05 3.38
N VAL A 88 6.71 -0.03 2.59
CA VAL A 88 5.75 0.84 1.90
C VAL A 88 4.90 0.04 0.92
N PHE A 89 5.50 -0.84 0.11
CA PHE A 89 4.79 -1.66 -0.86
C PHE A 89 3.74 -2.56 -0.19
N ILE A 90 4.16 -3.33 0.81
CA ILE A 90 3.27 -4.23 1.56
C ILE A 90 2.20 -3.43 2.32
N GLY A 91 2.60 -2.35 3.00
CA GLY A 91 1.68 -1.49 3.74
C GLY A 91 0.62 -0.86 2.84
N THR A 92 1.02 -0.38 1.66
CA THR A 92 0.10 0.23 0.70
C THR A 92 -0.83 -0.80 0.08
N ALA A 93 -0.32 -2.00 -0.24
CA ALA A 93 -1.16 -3.12 -0.67
C ALA A 93 -2.21 -3.48 0.39
N GLY A 94 -1.84 -3.47 1.67
CA GLY A 94 -2.77 -3.68 2.80
C GLY A 94 -3.83 -2.59 2.93
N VAL A 95 -3.45 -1.31 2.84
CA VAL A 95 -4.39 -0.17 2.87
C VAL A 95 -5.39 -0.25 1.73
N LEU A 96 -4.93 -0.62 0.53
CA LEU A 96 -5.79 -0.85 -0.61
C LEU A 96 -6.68 -2.07 -0.32
N ALA A 97 -6.15 -3.23 0.05
CA ALA A 97 -6.94 -4.44 0.28
C ALA A 97 -7.99 -4.33 1.41
N ALA A 98 -7.75 -3.49 2.42
CA ALA A 98 -8.57 -3.37 3.63
C ALA A 98 -10.09 -3.22 3.40
N PRO A 99 -10.61 -2.29 2.57
CA PRO A 99 -12.05 -2.17 2.29
C PRO A 99 -12.67 -3.45 1.71
N TRP A 100 -11.94 -4.21 0.89
CA TRP A 100 -12.42 -5.48 0.33
C TRP A 100 -12.37 -6.61 1.36
N LEU A 101 -11.24 -6.76 2.06
CA LEU A 101 -11.08 -7.77 3.12
C LEU A 101 -12.13 -7.59 4.22
N HIS A 102 -12.34 -6.36 4.67
CA HIS A 102 -13.36 -6.06 5.66
C HIS A 102 -14.76 -6.44 5.15
N ARG A 103 -15.08 -6.16 3.88
CA ARG A 103 -16.37 -6.54 3.30
C ARG A 103 -16.53 -8.07 3.20
N LEU A 104 -15.48 -8.79 2.79
CA LEU A 104 -15.48 -10.25 2.71
C LEU A 104 -15.72 -10.91 4.08
N LEU A 105 -15.01 -10.43 5.11
CA LEU A 105 -15.17 -10.94 6.47
C LEU A 105 -16.59 -10.70 7.00
N HIS A 106 -17.17 -9.53 6.73
CA HIS A 106 -18.56 -9.24 7.09
C HIS A 106 -19.55 -10.18 6.40
N MET A 107 -19.34 -10.55 5.13
CA MET A 107 -20.21 -11.53 4.43
C MET A 107 -20.10 -12.93 5.04
N ILE A 108 -18.87 -13.42 5.29
CA ILE A 108 -18.65 -14.77 5.85
C ILE A 108 -19.28 -14.91 7.26
N HIS A 109 -19.17 -13.88 8.10
CA HIS A 109 -19.79 -13.91 9.43
C HIS A 109 -21.33 -13.79 9.35
N ALA A 110 -21.86 -13.06 8.36
CA ALA A 110 -23.30 -13.00 8.14
C ALA A 110 -23.86 -14.36 7.70
N ASP A 111 -23.14 -15.10 6.86
CA ASP A 111 -23.51 -16.45 6.41
C ASP A 111 -23.44 -17.46 7.56
N ALA A 112 -22.44 -17.36 8.46
CA ALA A 112 -22.31 -18.23 9.63
C ALA A 112 -23.46 -18.07 10.63
N VAL A 113 -23.95 -16.84 10.85
CA VAL A 113 -25.11 -16.57 11.73
C VAL A 113 -26.41 -17.08 11.08
N ALA A 114 -26.57 -16.95 9.76
CA ALA A 114 -27.73 -17.47 9.04
C ALA A 114 -27.77 -19.00 9.07
N ALA A 115 -26.63 -19.68 8.90
CA ALA A 115 -26.55 -21.15 8.95
C ALA A 115 -26.84 -21.71 10.36
N GLY A 116 -26.47 -21.00 11.42
CA GLY A 116 -26.79 -21.39 12.81
C GLY A 116 -28.26 -21.21 13.20
N GLY A 117 -29.01 -20.34 12.51
CA GLY A 117 -30.43 -20.08 12.76
C GLY A 117 -31.39 -21.11 12.14
N VAL A 118 -30.94 -21.90 11.16
CA VAL A 118 -31.78 -22.87 10.44
C VAL A 118 -31.82 -24.25 11.13
N VAL A 119 -30.93 -24.52 12.09
CA VAL A 119 -30.88 -25.80 12.84
C VAL A 119 -31.69 -25.73 14.16
N GLY A 120 -32.36 -24.61 14.43
CA GLY A 120 -33.05 -24.32 15.70
C GLY A 120 -34.58 -24.34 15.67
N VAL A 121 -35.23 -24.93 14.66
CA VAL A 121 -36.69 -25.11 14.61
C VAL A 121 -37.05 -26.57 14.40
#